data_AF-A0A1I2DL78-F1
#
_entry.id   AF-A0A1I2DL78-F1
#
_cell.length_a   1.000
_cell.length_b   1.000
_cell.length_c   1.000
_cell.angle_alpha   90.00
_cell.angle_beta   90.00
_cell.angle_gamma   90.00
#
_symmetry.space_group_name_H-M   'P 1'
#
loop_
_entity.id
_entity.type
_entity.pdbx_description
1 polymer ?
#
loop_
_entity_poly.entity_id
_entity_poly.type
_entity_poly.pdbx_seq_one_letter_code
_entity_poly.pdbx_strand_id
1 'polypeptide(L)'
;MLRFFISPHPTFKSYKAPDRERAEKSPYFWWWYALTLNTEYVRLCEQNADDILLTDIPTENEQKMRRVHEDFGDVRYEGDRYKAFCDWWRTPVSTGERRGEFLFAEPVHTSTVSVLESVTDAERTIASADTLVLSIPLNRQRQHVDKAIDKLLKKHMRTEKGRAVRNPRQSRARYHLNKAAVPSALKKSFDLYDAKRLSKEKNEKISNFDLAKSIDLAYLKQKTLDDSVLDEAAKRRIISVQVTRYITQAEKIISKVLYGEFN
;
A
#
# COMPACT_ATOMS: atom_id res chain seq x y z
N MET A 1 -11.06 17.25 -2.84
CA MET A 1 -10.67 16.79 -4.20
C MET A 1 -10.46 15.29 -4.14
N LEU A 2 -10.92 14.50 -5.11
CA LEU A 2 -10.69 13.05 -5.11
C LEU A 2 -9.20 12.77 -5.34
N ARG A 3 -8.56 12.14 -4.36
CA ARG A 3 -7.16 11.72 -4.44
C ARG A 3 -7.03 10.47 -5.30
N PHE A 4 -5.97 10.37 -6.10
CA PHE A 4 -5.70 9.20 -6.92
C PHE A 4 -4.83 8.20 -6.16
N PHE A 5 -5.21 6.93 -6.19
CA PHE A 5 -4.45 5.83 -5.60
C PHE A 5 -4.15 4.79 -6.66
N ILE A 6 -2.91 4.29 -6.69
CA ILE A 6 -2.52 3.23 -7.63
C ILE A 6 -3.17 1.89 -7.26
N SER A 7 -3.29 1.60 -5.96
CA SER A 7 -3.91 0.38 -5.44
C SER A 7 -5.27 0.67 -4.79
N PRO A 8 -6.13 -0.34 -4.61
CA PRO A 8 -7.42 -0.14 -3.95
C PRO A 8 -7.28 0.53 -2.58
N HIS A 9 -7.83 1.73 -2.43
CA HIS A 9 -7.84 2.43 -1.15
C HIS A 9 -9.00 1.93 -0.28
N PRO A 10 -8.94 2.10 1.06
CA PRO A 10 -9.98 1.58 1.93
C PRO A 10 -11.30 2.34 1.71
N THR A 11 -12.41 1.61 1.82
CA THR A 11 -13.76 2.19 1.82
C THR A 11 -14.54 1.67 3.02
N PHE A 12 -14.83 2.52 3.99
CA PHE A 12 -15.29 2.04 5.30
C PHE A 12 -16.79 1.74 5.40
N LYS A 13 -17.62 2.25 4.46
CA LYS A 13 -19.10 2.24 4.48
C LYS A 13 -19.70 3.02 5.68
N SER A 14 -19.33 2.66 6.90
CA SER A 14 -19.64 3.38 8.14
C SER A 14 -18.34 3.68 8.88
N TYR A 15 -18.26 4.85 9.51
CA TYR A 15 -17.11 5.22 10.32
C TYR A 15 -17.20 4.71 11.76
N LYS A 16 -18.42 4.47 12.27
CA LYS A 16 -18.63 3.93 13.62
C LYS A 16 -18.39 2.43 13.68
N ALA A 17 -18.76 1.72 12.61
CA ALA A 17 -18.60 0.28 12.47
C ALA A 17 -18.12 -0.03 11.04
N PRO A 18 -16.81 0.11 10.77
CA PRO A 18 -16.27 -0.09 9.44
C PRO A 18 -16.47 -1.51 8.91
N ASP A 19 -16.74 -1.60 7.62
CA ASP A 19 -16.87 -2.88 6.93
C ASP A 19 -15.50 -3.57 6.79
N ARG A 20 -15.40 -4.76 7.40
CA ARG A 20 -14.15 -5.54 7.46
C ARG A 20 -13.63 -5.90 6.09
N GLU A 21 -14.50 -6.44 5.22
CA GLU A 21 -14.13 -6.94 3.91
C GLU A 21 -13.58 -5.81 3.02
N ARG A 22 -14.20 -4.63 3.09
CA ARG A 22 -13.74 -3.46 2.34
C ARG A 22 -12.43 -2.87 2.86
N ALA A 23 -12.19 -2.90 4.17
CA ALA A 23 -10.91 -2.51 4.74
C ALA A 23 -9.80 -3.48 4.26
N GLU A 24 -10.05 -4.79 4.36
CA GLU A 24 -9.11 -5.85 3.97
C GLU A 24 -8.80 -5.90 2.48
N LYS A 25 -9.70 -5.40 1.63
CA LYS A 25 -9.44 -5.22 0.19
C LYS A 25 -8.35 -4.18 -0.09
N SER A 26 -8.03 -3.30 0.87
CA SER A 26 -6.97 -2.33 0.73
C SER A 26 -5.63 -2.86 1.22
N PRO A 27 -4.55 -2.85 0.42
CA PRO A 27 -3.22 -3.17 0.91
C PRO A 27 -2.73 -2.20 1.98
N TYR A 28 -3.25 -0.97 2.02
CA TYR A 28 -2.86 0.02 3.01
C TYR A 28 -3.37 -0.31 4.42
N PHE A 29 -4.49 -1.05 4.54
CA PHE A 29 -4.91 -1.63 5.82
C PHE A 29 -3.87 -2.61 6.35
N TRP A 30 -3.38 -3.49 5.49
CA TRP A 30 -2.35 -4.48 5.86
C TRP A 30 -1.00 -3.84 6.17
N TRP A 31 -0.68 -2.71 5.53
CA TRP A 31 0.49 -1.91 5.88
C TRP A 31 0.40 -1.37 7.31
N TRP A 32 -0.70 -0.68 7.62
CA TRP A 32 -0.96 -0.19 8.97
C TRP A 32 -0.97 -1.33 9.99
N TYR A 33 -1.68 -2.43 9.69
CA TYR A 33 -1.77 -3.59 10.57
C TYR A 33 -0.40 -4.22 10.84
N ALA A 34 0.45 -4.34 9.82
CA ALA A 34 1.81 -4.85 9.99
C ALA A 34 2.66 -4.01 10.94
N LEU A 35 2.50 -2.68 10.96
CA LEU A 35 3.17 -1.82 11.94
C LEU A 35 2.69 -2.10 13.36
N THR A 36 1.39 -2.36 13.56
CA THR A 36 0.84 -2.74 14.89
C THR A 36 1.41 -4.06 15.41
N LEU A 37 1.89 -4.92 14.52
CA LEU A 37 2.50 -6.21 14.84
C LEU A 37 4.02 -6.14 15.00
N ASN A 38 4.66 -5.03 14.59
CA ASN A 38 6.10 -4.88 14.66
C ASN A 38 6.51 -4.45 16.07
N THR A 39 7.22 -5.33 16.79
CA THR A 39 7.63 -5.08 18.18
C THR A 39 8.56 -3.89 18.35
N GLU A 40 9.42 -3.60 17.36
CA GLU A 40 10.32 -2.44 17.41
C GLU A 40 9.53 -1.14 17.18
N TYR A 41 8.58 -1.13 16.25
CA TYR A 41 7.68 0.00 16.06
C TYR A 41 6.81 0.26 17.28
N VAL A 42 6.26 -0.79 17.91
CA VAL A 42 5.47 -0.67 19.14
C VAL A 42 6.29 -0.06 20.28
N ARG A 43 7.57 -0.46 20.42
CA ARG A 43 8.50 0.16 21.39
C ARG A 43 8.77 1.63 21.08
N LEU A 44 8.93 1.99 19.79
CA LEU A 44 9.04 3.38 19.34
C LEU A 44 7.80 4.22 19.66
N CYS A 45 6.62 3.60 19.77
CA CYS A 45 5.41 4.31 20.21
C CYS A 45 5.30 4.41 21.74
N GLU A 46 5.97 3.54 22.51
CA GLU A 46 6.01 3.57 23.98
C GLU A 46 7.00 4.61 24.52
N GLN A 47 8.17 4.67 23.92
CA GLN A 47 9.23 5.61 24.25
C GLN A 47 9.11 6.79 23.28
N ASN A 48 9.19 8.04 23.72
CA ASN A 48 9.22 9.15 22.76
C ASN A 48 10.34 8.88 21.74
N ALA A 49 10.05 8.94 20.44
CA ALA A 49 10.99 8.55 19.39
C ALA A 49 12.34 9.30 19.45
N ASP A 50 12.37 10.45 20.13
CA ASP A 50 13.56 11.24 20.41
C ASP A 50 14.53 10.57 21.40
N ASP A 51 14.06 9.68 22.30
CA ASP A 51 14.89 9.00 23.31
C ASP A 51 15.56 7.71 22.80
N ILE A 52 15.06 7.08 21.73
CA ILE A 52 15.64 5.83 21.19
C ILE A 52 16.84 6.12 20.27
N LEU A 53 16.91 7.31 19.68
CA LEU A 53 17.84 7.65 18.61
C LEU A 53 19.02 8.53 19.10
N LEU A 54 19.60 8.13 20.24
CA LEU A 54 20.64 8.84 21.02
C LEU A 54 22.07 8.72 20.44
N THR A 55 22.22 8.41 19.16
CA THR A 55 23.53 8.48 18.49
C THR A 55 23.67 9.80 17.75
N ASP A 56 24.79 10.51 17.96
CA ASP A 56 25.08 11.81 17.33
C ASP A 56 24.99 11.78 15.78
N ILE A 57 25.05 10.58 15.19
CA ILE A 57 24.84 10.32 13.77
C ILE A 57 23.87 9.13 13.62
N PRO A 58 22.58 9.36 13.34
CA PRO A 58 21.63 8.27 13.15
C PRO A 58 21.96 7.51 11.85
N THR A 59 21.98 6.19 11.94
CA THR A 59 22.10 5.28 10.80
C THR A 59 20.97 5.49 9.79
N GLU A 60 21.16 5.08 8.54
CA GLU A 60 20.13 5.19 7.50
C GLU A 60 18.81 4.50 7.94
N ASN A 61 18.90 3.37 8.63
CA ASN A 61 17.75 2.63 9.13
C ASN A 61 17.02 3.38 10.25
N GLU A 62 17.75 3.98 11.18
CA GLU A 62 17.16 4.81 12.25
C GLU A 62 16.46 6.05 11.68
N GLN A 63 17.04 6.67 10.64
CA GLN A 63 16.38 7.78 9.93
C GLN A 63 15.08 7.34 9.25
N LYS A 64 15.08 6.16 8.60
CA LYS A 64 13.85 5.59 8.00
C LYS A 64 12.80 5.30 9.08
N MET A 65 13.20 4.69 10.19
CA MET A 65 12.32 4.40 11.33
C MET A 65 11.70 5.68 11.91
N ARG A 66 12.52 6.73 12.10
CA ARG A 66 12.05 8.04 12.57
C ARG A 66 11.01 8.63 11.62
N ARG A 67 11.28 8.64 10.31
CA ARG A 67 10.33 9.16 9.30
C ARG A 67 9.02 8.40 9.31
N VAL A 68 9.07 7.06 9.38
CA VAL A 68 7.84 6.24 9.47
C VAL A 68 7.07 6.61 10.73
N HIS A 69 7.74 6.74 11.88
CA HIS A 69 7.09 7.13 13.13
C HIS A 69 6.48 8.55 13.08
N GLU A 70 7.19 9.53 12.52
CA GLU A 70 6.68 10.90 12.33
C GLU A 70 5.43 10.92 11.43
N ASP A 71 5.42 10.14 10.36
CA ASP A 71 4.33 10.09 9.39
C ASP A 71 3.11 9.28 9.88
N PHE A 72 3.35 8.12 10.49
CA PHE A 72 2.30 7.21 10.94
C PHE A 72 1.80 7.50 12.36
N GLY A 73 2.67 8.03 13.22
CA GLY A 73 2.42 8.24 14.65
C GLY A 73 2.17 6.94 15.41
N ASP A 74 1.48 7.04 16.54
CA ASP A 74 1.05 5.87 17.30
C ASP A 74 -0.04 5.10 16.53
N VAL A 75 0.26 3.83 16.23
CA VAL A 75 -0.63 2.91 15.52
C VAL A 75 -1.24 1.86 16.45
N ARG A 76 -0.84 1.84 17.72
CA ARG A 76 -1.37 0.90 18.72
C ARG A 76 -2.85 1.17 18.90
N TYR A 77 -3.59 0.12 19.24
CA TYR A 77 -5.02 0.20 19.42
C TYR A 77 -5.51 -0.85 20.40
N GLU A 78 -6.67 -0.56 20.99
CA GLU A 78 -7.45 -1.50 21.78
C GLU A 78 -8.79 -1.78 21.09
N GLY A 79 -9.29 -3.00 21.22
CA GLY A 79 -10.58 -3.40 20.65
C GLY A 79 -10.53 -3.66 19.14
N ASP A 80 -11.44 -3.05 18.38
CA ASP A 80 -11.65 -3.37 16.97
C ASP A 80 -10.60 -2.71 16.05
N ARG A 81 -9.74 -3.54 15.45
CA ARG A 81 -8.69 -3.13 14.50
C ARG A 81 -9.20 -2.36 13.29
N TYR A 82 -10.41 -2.66 12.80
CA TYR A 82 -10.97 -1.98 11.62
C TYR A 82 -11.45 -0.58 11.98
N LYS A 83 -12.00 -0.40 13.19
CA LYS A 83 -12.32 0.92 13.73
C LYS A 83 -11.05 1.73 13.96
N ALA A 84 -10.06 1.14 14.62
CA ALA A 84 -8.77 1.78 14.87
C ALA A 84 -8.09 2.24 13.57
N PHE A 85 -8.06 1.38 12.54
CA PHE A 85 -7.56 1.74 11.22
C PHE A 85 -8.37 2.86 10.57
N CYS A 86 -9.70 2.82 10.64
CA CYS A 86 -10.56 3.86 10.08
C CYS A 86 -10.31 5.22 10.74
N ASP A 87 -10.15 5.24 12.05
CA ASP A 87 -9.84 6.46 12.80
C ASP A 87 -8.44 6.97 12.43
N TRP A 88 -7.43 6.10 12.50
CA TRP A 88 -6.05 6.40 12.10
C TRP A 88 -5.96 6.96 10.67
N TRP A 89 -6.65 6.33 9.71
CA TRP A 89 -6.67 6.75 8.31
C TRP A 89 -7.21 8.17 8.14
N ARG A 90 -8.20 8.55 8.97
CA ARG A 90 -8.96 9.80 8.86
C ARG A 90 -8.41 10.91 9.73
N THR A 91 -7.41 10.65 10.58
CA THR A 91 -6.75 11.66 11.39
C THR A 91 -6.22 12.79 10.49
N PRO A 92 -6.57 14.05 10.75
CA PRO A 92 -6.02 15.18 10.00
C PRO A 92 -4.51 15.28 10.20
N VAL A 93 -3.78 15.57 9.13
CA VAL A 93 -2.37 15.98 9.20
C VAL A 93 -2.26 17.49 9.01
N SER A 94 -1.07 18.07 9.24
CA SER A 94 -0.83 19.52 9.18
C SER A 94 -1.24 20.17 7.85
N THR A 95 -1.27 19.42 6.76
CA THR A 95 -1.72 19.88 5.44
C THR A 95 -3.24 20.00 5.30
N GLY A 96 -4.02 19.64 6.33
CA GLY A 96 -5.49 19.57 6.29
C GLY A 96 -6.05 18.32 5.60
N GLU A 97 -5.18 17.46 5.05
CA GLU A 97 -5.55 16.18 4.47
C GLU A 97 -5.73 15.11 5.55
N ARG A 98 -6.41 14.02 5.20
CA ARG A 98 -6.44 12.82 6.05
C ARG A 98 -5.12 12.08 5.93
N ARG A 99 -4.61 11.54 7.04
CA ARG A 99 -3.33 10.83 7.12
C ARG A 99 -3.18 9.79 6.01
N GLY A 100 -4.15 8.90 5.82
CA GLY A 100 -4.05 7.86 4.79
C GLY A 100 -3.99 8.41 3.35
N GLU A 101 -4.67 9.52 3.08
CA GLU A 101 -4.62 10.21 1.78
C GLU A 101 -3.27 10.91 1.56
N PHE A 102 -2.72 11.52 2.61
CA PHE A 102 -1.41 12.16 2.59
C PHE A 102 -0.27 11.16 2.34
N LEU A 103 -0.35 9.98 2.97
CA LEU A 103 0.72 8.98 2.91
C LEU A 103 0.68 8.12 1.64
N PHE A 104 -0.50 7.69 1.21
CA PHE A 104 -0.64 6.62 0.21
C PHE A 104 -1.22 7.03 -1.14
N ALA A 105 -1.79 8.23 -1.24
CA ALA A 105 -2.25 8.73 -2.53
C ALA A 105 -1.11 9.36 -3.31
N GLU A 106 -1.26 9.38 -4.62
CA GLU A 106 -0.39 10.18 -5.46
C GLU A 106 -0.49 11.66 -5.06
N PRO A 107 0.65 12.40 -5.09
CA PRO A 107 0.64 13.84 -4.90
C PRO A 107 -0.40 14.49 -5.83
N VAL A 108 -1.11 15.51 -5.34
CA VAL A 108 -2.01 16.27 -6.22
C VAL A 108 -1.15 16.85 -7.34
N HIS A 109 -1.44 16.45 -8.58
CA HIS A 109 -0.93 17.19 -9.73
C HIS A 109 -1.59 18.57 -9.69
N THR A 110 -0.82 19.58 -9.27
CA THR A 110 -1.27 20.98 -9.24
C THR A 110 -1.45 21.53 -10.65
N SER A 111 -0.88 20.88 -11.66
CA SER A 111 -1.02 21.20 -13.07
C SER A 111 -2.36 20.71 -13.62
N THR A 112 -3.39 21.53 -13.45
CA THR A 112 -4.57 21.45 -14.32
C THR A 112 -4.23 22.01 -15.70
N VAL A 113 -4.97 21.61 -16.72
CA VAL A 113 -4.87 22.25 -18.04
C VAL A 113 -5.32 23.70 -17.88
N SER A 114 -4.38 24.63 -18.01
CA SER A 114 -4.63 26.06 -17.83
C SER A 114 -4.21 26.83 -19.07
N VAL A 115 -4.88 27.96 -19.30
CA VAL A 115 -4.41 28.97 -20.27
C VAL A 115 -3.29 29.77 -19.61
N LEU A 116 -2.19 29.97 -20.31
CA LEU A 116 -1.11 30.82 -19.86
C LEU A 116 -1.44 32.27 -20.26
N GLU A 117 -1.68 33.12 -19.27
CA GLU A 117 -2.09 34.52 -19.51
C GLU A 117 -0.90 35.51 -19.52
N SER A 118 0.24 35.13 -18.94
CA SER A 118 1.43 35.98 -18.85
C SER A 118 2.67 35.33 -19.47
N VAL A 119 3.58 36.18 -19.97
CA VAL A 119 4.89 35.75 -20.50
C VAL A 119 5.73 35.05 -19.42
N THR A 120 5.68 35.58 -18.20
CA THR A 120 6.38 35.00 -17.04
C THR A 120 5.90 33.59 -16.67
N ASP A 121 4.60 33.32 -16.79
CA ASP A 121 4.05 31.98 -16.55
C ASP A 121 4.44 31.01 -17.67
N ALA A 122 4.50 31.50 -18.91
CA ALA A 122 4.97 30.71 -20.04
C ALA A 122 6.44 30.30 -19.87
N GLU A 123 7.33 31.24 -19.50
CA GLU A 123 8.75 30.94 -19.27
C GLU A 123 8.96 29.90 -18.16
N ARG A 124 8.27 30.05 -17.03
CA ARG A 124 8.31 29.07 -15.92
C ARG A 124 7.80 27.70 -16.35
N THR A 125 6.75 27.66 -17.15
CA THR A 125 6.13 26.40 -17.61
C THR A 125 7.00 25.71 -18.66
N ILE A 126 7.65 26.47 -19.56
CA ILE A 126 8.59 25.94 -20.55
C ILE A 126 9.81 25.31 -19.88
N ALA A 127 10.27 25.87 -18.76
CA ALA A 127 11.39 25.32 -17.99
C ALA A 127 11.05 24.02 -17.22
N SER A 128 9.76 23.67 -17.11
CA SER A 128 9.32 22.46 -16.41
C SER A 128 9.39 21.23 -17.31
N ALA A 129 10.14 20.20 -16.88
CA ALA A 129 10.24 18.93 -17.60
C ALA A 129 8.93 18.13 -17.63
N ASP A 130 8.00 18.43 -16.72
CA ASP A 130 6.73 17.69 -16.55
C ASP A 130 5.56 18.33 -17.33
N THR A 131 5.79 19.40 -18.11
CA THR A 131 4.72 20.15 -18.79
C THR A 131 4.95 20.27 -20.30
N LEU A 132 3.87 20.16 -21.08
CA LEU A 132 3.89 20.39 -22.52
C LEU A 132 3.12 21.68 -22.85
N VAL A 133 3.81 22.66 -23.41
CA VAL A 133 3.19 23.92 -23.88
C VAL A 133 2.82 23.79 -25.35
N LEU A 134 1.56 24.09 -25.68
CA LEU A 134 1.02 24.00 -27.04
C LEU A 134 0.58 25.38 -27.54
N SER A 135 1.04 25.77 -28.72
CA SER A 135 0.52 26.95 -29.43
C SER A 135 -0.61 26.53 -30.36
N ILE A 136 -1.81 27.11 -30.18
CA ILE A 136 -3.01 26.78 -30.95
C ILE A 136 -3.47 28.03 -31.71
N PRO A 137 -3.36 28.05 -33.05
CA PRO A 137 -3.93 29.12 -33.86
C PRO A 137 -5.47 29.10 -33.80
N LEU A 138 -6.07 30.19 -33.35
CA LEU A 138 -7.53 30.30 -33.17
C LEU A 138 -8.32 30.35 -34.49
N ASN A 139 -7.65 30.59 -35.61
CA ASN A 139 -8.25 30.65 -36.95
C ASN A 139 -8.42 29.27 -37.61
N ARG A 140 -8.08 28.17 -36.93
CA ARG A 140 -8.22 26.80 -37.44
C ARG A 140 -9.55 26.19 -36.99
N GLN A 141 -10.11 25.32 -37.82
CA GLN A 141 -11.28 24.53 -37.41
C GLN A 141 -10.89 23.59 -36.26
N ARG A 142 -11.75 23.53 -35.24
CA ARG A 142 -11.56 22.72 -34.02
C ARG A 142 -11.19 21.26 -34.31
N GLN A 143 -11.84 20.63 -35.29
CA GLN A 143 -11.56 19.24 -35.66
C GLN A 143 -10.09 18.98 -36.07
N HIS A 144 -9.42 19.97 -36.67
CA HIS A 144 -8.01 19.85 -37.06
C HIS A 144 -7.08 20.11 -35.87
N VAL A 145 -7.47 21.02 -34.97
CA VAL A 145 -6.76 21.28 -33.72
C VAL A 145 -6.77 20.04 -32.82
N ASP A 146 -7.94 19.43 -32.60
CA ASP A 146 -8.08 18.24 -31.76
C ASP A 146 -7.21 17.07 -32.28
N LYS A 147 -7.23 16.81 -33.59
CA LYS A 147 -6.37 15.78 -34.22
C LYS A 147 -4.88 16.07 -34.05
N ALA A 148 -4.47 17.33 -34.11
CA ALA A 148 -3.07 17.74 -33.94
C ALA A 148 -2.63 17.58 -32.47
N ILE A 149 -3.48 18.02 -31.53
CA ILE A 149 -3.25 17.83 -30.09
C ILE A 149 -3.11 16.33 -29.79
N ASP A 150 -4.03 15.49 -30.24
CA ASP A 150 -3.96 14.03 -30.04
C ASP A 150 -2.65 13.43 -30.53
N LYS A 151 -2.15 13.87 -31.70
CA LYS A 151 -0.88 13.41 -32.26
C LYS A 151 0.31 13.85 -31.41
N LEU A 152 0.30 15.09 -30.91
CA LEU A 152 1.33 15.63 -30.03
C LEU A 152 1.33 14.92 -28.67
N LEU A 153 0.16 14.73 -28.07
CA LEU A 153 0.00 14.00 -26.82
C LEU A 153 0.49 12.55 -26.96
N LYS A 154 0.15 11.84 -28.05
CA LYS A 154 0.68 10.48 -28.29
C LYS A 154 2.21 10.42 -28.41
N LYS A 155 2.84 11.48 -28.91
CA LYS A 155 4.29 11.55 -29.10
C LYS A 155 5.03 11.88 -27.80
N HIS A 156 4.50 12.82 -27.02
CA HIS A 156 5.17 13.38 -25.85
C HIS A 156 4.69 12.78 -24.53
N MET A 157 3.42 12.40 -24.43
CA MET A 157 2.91 11.63 -23.31
C MET A 157 3.02 10.14 -23.63
N ARG A 158 3.92 9.45 -22.93
CA ARG A 158 3.89 7.99 -22.86
C ARG A 158 2.62 7.58 -22.10
N THR A 159 1.53 7.42 -22.83
CA THR A 159 0.32 6.83 -22.28
C THR A 159 0.56 5.34 -22.15
N GLU A 160 1.10 4.94 -21.00
CA GLU A 160 1.00 3.54 -20.60
C GLU A 160 -0.49 3.18 -20.56
N LYS A 161 -0.86 2.01 -21.08
CA LYS A 161 -2.25 1.54 -21.12
C LYS A 161 -2.39 0.29 -20.27
N GLY A 162 -3.58 0.11 -19.69
CA GLY A 162 -3.91 -1.08 -18.92
C GLY A 162 -3.11 -1.19 -17.61
N ARG A 163 -2.57 -2.39 -17.32
CA ARG A 163 -1.91 -2.71 -16.04
C ARG A 163 -0.67 -1.87 -15.75
N ALA A 164 -0.07 -1.28 -16.78
CA ALA A 164 1.14 -0.46 -16.67
C ALA A 164 0.88 0.89 -15.96
N VAL A 165 -0.29 1.51 -16.17
CA VAL A 165 -0.73 2.76 -15.48
C VAL A 165 -0.83 2.59 -13.96
N ARG A 166 -1.15 1.39 -13.50
CA ARG A 166 -1.27 1.06 -12.08
C ARG A 166 -0.06 0.29 -11.57
N ASN A 167 1.10 0.46 -12.21
CA ASN A 167 2.33 -0.13 -11.72
C ASN A 167 2.75 0.58 -10.43
N PRO A 168 2.74 -0.10 -9.26
CA PRO A 168 3.06 0.55 -8.00
C PRO A 168 4.50 1.07 -7.92
N ARG A 169 5.39 0.61 -8.80
CA ARG A 169 6.77 1.10 -8.90
C ARG A 169 6.90 2.50 -9.50
N GLN A 170 5.86 3.00 -10.16
CA GLN A 170 5.83 4.35 -10.73
C GLN A 170 5.13 5.35 -9.79
N SER A 171 4.69 4.89 -8.62
CA SER A 171 4.04 5.72 -7.62
C SER A 171 4.98 6.80 -7.10
N ARG A 172 4.45 8.01 -6.92
CA ARG A 172 5.09 9.13 -6.23
C ARG A 172 4.48 9.37 -4.86
N ALA A 173 3.60 8.47 -4.38
CA ALA A 173 3.10 8.52 -3.01
C ALA A 173 4.27 8.41 -2.01
N ARG A 174 4.13 9.01 -0.83
CA ARG A 174 5.16 8.97 0.23
C ARG A 174 5.52 7.53 0.60
N TYR A 175 4.49 6.69 0.71
CA TYR A 175 4.61 5.26 0.90
C TYR A 175 3.87 4.55 -0.23
N HIS A 176 4.61 3.79 -1.03
CA HIS A 176 4.04 3.05 -2.15
C HIS A 176 4.39 1.58 -2.09
N LEU A 177 3.57 0.76 -2.75
CA LEU A 177 3.84 -0.67 -2.84
C LEU A 177 4.98 -0.91 -3.83
N ASN A 178 5.83 -1.89 -3.55
CA ASN A 178 6.92 -2.28 -4.47
C ASN A 178 6.44 -3.19 -5.62
N LYS A 179 5.26 -3.79 -5.44
CA LYS A 179 4.59 -4.70 -6.38
C LYS A 179 3.09 -4.58 -6.22
N ALA A 180 2.34 -4.99 -7.24
CA ALA A 180 0.89 -5.09 -7.14
C ALA A 180 0.50 -6.02 -5.99
N ALA A 181 -0.27 -5.49 -5.04
CA ALA A 181 -0.79 -6.30 -3.95
C ALA A 181 -1.98 -7.13 -4.43
N VAL A 182 -2.07 -8.35 -3.92
CA VAL A 182 -3.23 -9.23 -4.08
C VAL A 182 -3.92 -9.30 -2.72
N PRO A 183 -5.05 -8.60 -2.51
CA PRO A 183 -5.64 -8.48 -1.17
C PRO A 183 -6.00 -9.82 -0.53
N SER A 184 -6.49 -10.78 -1.32
CA SER A 184 -6.79 -12.13 -0.83
C SER A 184 -5.55 -12.90 -0.36
N ALA A 185 -4.38 -12.66 -0.96
CA ALA A 185 -3.13 -13.25 -0.52
C ALA A 185 -2.62 -12.60 0.76
N LEU A 186 -2.73 -11.27 0.87
CA LEU A 186 -2.39 -10.54 2.10
C LEU A 186 -3.27 -11.01 3.27
N LYS A 187 -4.58 -11.12 3.05
CA LYS A 187 -5.52 -11.66 4.04
C LYS A 187 -5.09 -13.04 4.54
N LYS A 188 -4.86 -13.99 3.64
CA LYS A 188 -4.38 -15.34 4.00
C LYS A 188 -3.06 -15.31 4.78
N SER A 189 -2.12 -14.45 4.37
CA SER A 189 -0.85 -14.25 5.07
C SER A 189 -1.03 -13.80 6.52
N PHE A 190 -1.82 -12.75 6.74
CA PHE A 190 -2.02 -12.19 8.07
C PHE A 190 -2.96 -13.05 8.93
N ASP A 191 -4.01 -13.67 8.37
CA ASP A 191 -4.90 -14.57 9.11
C ASP A 191 -4.13 -15.81 9.63
N LEU A 192 -3.22 -16.39 8.83
CA LEU A 192 -2.33 -17.48 9.28
C LEU A 192 -1.32 -17.01 10.33
N TYR A 193 -0.78 -15.80 10.16
CA TYR A 193 0.15 -15.22 11.13
C TYR A 193 -0.54 -15.00 12.48
N ASP A 194 -1.73 -14.40 12.49
CA ASP A 194 -2.56 -14.18 13.67
C ASP A 194 -2.88 -15.52 14.36
N ALA A 195 -3.33 -16.52 13.60
CA ALA A 195 -3.63 -17.85 14.15
C ALA A 195 -2.40 -18.51 14.79
N LYS A 196 -1.23 -18.45 14.13
CA LYS A 196 0.02 -18.97 14.68
C LYS A 196 0.46 -18.22 15.93
N ARG A 197 0.29 -16.90 15.97
CA ARG A 197 0.63 -16.06 17.12
C ARG A 197 -0.27 -16.39 18.32
N LEU A 198 -1.58 -16.46 18.13
CA LEU A 198 -2.55 -16.84 19.17
C LEU A 198 -2.28 -18.24 19.73
N SER A 199 -1.89 -19.20 18.86
CA SER A 199 -1.53 -20.55 19.29
C SER A 199 -0.32 -20.53 20.23
N LYS A 200 0.70 -19.72 19.90
CA LYS A 200 1.89 -19.56 20.75
C LYS A 200 1.55 -18.89 22.08
N GLU A 201 0.71 -17.86 22.09
CA GLU A 201 0.26 -17.18 23.31
C GLU A 201 -0.51 -18.13 24.25
N LYS A 202 -1.27 -19.07 23.69
CA LYS A 202 -1.98 -20.12 24.44
C LYS A 202 -1.12 -21.34 24.80
N ASN A 203 0.17 -21.35 24.43
CA ASN A 203 1.06 -22.51 24.54
C ASN A 203 0.53 -23.79 23.81
N GLU A 204 -0.28 -23.61 22.77
CA GLU A 204 -0.83 -24.69 21.96
C GLU A 204 0.10 -25.00 20.77
N LYS A 205 0.48 -26.27 20.62
CA LYS A 205 1.21 -26.75 19.45
C LYS A 205 0.23 -27.13 18.35
N ILE A 206 -0.01 -26.21 17.42
CA ILE A 206 -0.86 -26.44 16.25
C ILE A 206 0.01 -26.73 15.02
N SER A 207 -0.31 -27.79 14.27
CA SER A 207 0.40 -28.10 13.03
C SER A 207 0.04 -27.11 11.91
N ASN A 208 0.93 -26.94 10.92
CA ASN A 208 0.61 -26.10 9.75
C ASN A 208 -0.65 -26.57 9.02
N PHE A 209 -0.93 -27.86 9.02
CA PHE A 209 -2.14 -28.41 8.40
C PHE A 209 -3.40 -28.00 9.16
N ASP A 210 -3.35 -28.03 10.49
CA ASP A 210 -4.48 -27.61 11.33
C ASP A 210 -4.69 -26.10 11.28
N LEU A 211 -3.61 -25.31 11.17
CA LEU A 211 -3.67 -23.86 10.91
C LEU A 211 -4.31 -23.56 9.54
N ALA A 212 -4.02 -24.35 8.50
CA ALA A 212 -4.69 -24.18 7.21
C ALA A 212 -6.20 -24.46 7.30
N LYS A 213 -6.59 -25.48 8.08
CA LYS A 213 -7.99 -25.84 8.28
C LYS A 213 -8.78 -24.76 9.03
N SER A 214 -8.17 -24.08 10.00
CA SER A 214 -8.85 -23.05 10.79
C SER A 214 -9.25 -21.82 9.98
N ILE A 215 -8.55 -21.53 8.87
CA ILE A 215 -8.84 -20.40 7.99
C ILE A 215 -9.43 -20.81 6.63
N ASP A 216 -9.87 -22.07 6.51
CA ASP A 216 -10.39 -22.66 5.26
C ASP A 216 -9.45 -22.44 4.05
N LEU A 217 -8.15 -22.66 4.26
CA LEU A 217 -7.16 -22.49 3.21
C LEU A 217 -7.27 -23.64 2.21
N ALA A 218 -7.92 -23.35 1.08
CA ALA A 218 -7.99 -24.28 -0.03
C ALA A 218 -6.59 -24.69 -0.54
N TYR A 219 -6.45 -25.98 -0.81
CA TYR A 219 -5.30 -26.58 -1.47
C TYR A 219 -5.06 -25.91 -2.85
N LEU A 220 -3.91 -25.27 -3.03
CA LEU A 220 -3.49 -24.79 -4.36
C LEU A 220 -2.88 -25.96 -5.14
N LYS A 221 -3.68 -26.53 -6.03
CA LYS A 221 -3.22 -27.53 -7.00
C LYS A 221 -2.17 -26.92 -7.93
N GLN A 222 -1.00 -27.56 -8.04
CA GLN A 222 -0.13 -27.31 -9.18
C GLN A 222 -0.82 -27.88 -10.42
N LYS A 223 -0.90 -27.11 -11.51
CA LYS A 223 -1.56 -27.49 -12.79
C LYS A 223 -1.10 -28.84 -13.37
N THR A 224 0.00 -29.39 -12.89
CA THR A 224 0.69 -30.57 -13.41
C THR A 224 0.38 -31.89 -12.70
N LEU A 225 -0.41 -31.90 -11.62
CA LEU A 225 -0.68 -33.12 -10.85
C LEU A 225 -2.16 -33.52 -10.92
N ASP A 226 -2.43 -34.75 -11.35
CA ASP A 226 -3.78 -35.31 -11.35
C ASP A 226 -4.20 -35.72 -9.92
N ASP A 227 -5.45 -35.45 -9.53
CA ASP A 227 -5.93 -35.69 -8.16
C ASP A 227 -6.05 -37.19 -7.84
N SER A 228 -6.09 -38.03 -8.87
CA SER A 228 -6.10 -39.49 -8.80
C SER A 228 -4.77 -40.11 -8.34
N VAL A 229 -3.68 -39.32 -8.30
CA VAL A 229 -2.29 -39.80 -8.06
C VAL A 229 -1.69 -39.27 -6.74
N LEU A 230 -2.31 -38.28 -6.09
CA LEU A 230 -1.77 -37.66 -4.87
C LEU A 230 -2.27 -38.31 -3.59
N ASP A 231 -1.39 -39.02 -2.91
CA ASP A 231 -1.59 -39.52 -1.54
C ASP A 231 -1.88 -38.37 -0.54
N GLU A 232 -2.66 -38.66 0.51
CA GLU A 232 -3.03 -37.69 1.55
C GLU A 232 -1.81 -37.06 2.22
N ALA A 233 -0.73 -37.83 2.40
CA ALA A 233 0.52 -37.33 2.93
C ALA A 233 1.14 -36.23 2.05
N ALA A 234 1.06 -36.39 0.71
CA ALA A 234 1.54 -35.39 -0.23
C ALA A 234 0.69 -34.11 -0.17
N LYS A 235 -0.63 -34.23 -0.07
CA LYS A 235 -1.54 -33.08 0.10
C LYS A 235 -1.24 -32.30 1.37
N ARG A 236 -1.04 -32.98 2.51
CA ARG A 236 -0.66 -32.37 3.78
C ARG A 236 0.67 -31.61 3.68
N ARG A 237 1.64 -32.17 2.97
CA ARG A 237 2.96 -31.53 2.77
C ARG A 237 2.85 -30.24 1.96
N ILE A 238 2.09 -30.26 0.86
CA ILE A 238 1.88 -29.07 0.00
C ILE A 238 1.21 -27.95 0.78
N ILE A 239 0.14 -28.26 1.54
CA ILE A 239 -0.54 -27.29 2.41
C ILE A 239 0.44 -26.73 3.45
N SER A 240 1.24 -27.59 4.07
CA SER A 240 2.22 -27.17 5.07
C SER A 240 3.27 -26.20 4.50
N VAL A 241 3.76 -26.46 3.29
CA VAL A 241 4.68 -25.55 2.56
C VAL A 241 4.00 -24.22 2.22
N GLN A 242 2.73 -24.27 1.79
CA GLN A 242 1.95 -23.08 1.46
C GLN A 242 1.72 -22.19 2.68
N VAL A 243 1.40 -22.79 3.83
CA VAL A 243 1.24 -22.10 5.11
C VAL A 243 2.55 -21.44 5.53
N THR A 244 3.67 -22.16 5.48
CA THR A 244 5.00 -21.59 5.76
C THR A 244 5.27 -20.38 4.88
N ARG A 245 5.02 -20.47 3.57
CA ARG A 245 5.24 -19.36 2.63
C ARG A 245 4.41 -18.13 3.00
N TYR A 246 3.13 -18.30 3.33
CA TYR A 246 2.25 -17.19 3.70
C TYR A 246 2.65 -16.53 5.02
N ILE A 247 3.06 -17.32 6.01
CA ILE A 247 3.57 -16.82 7.29
C ILE A 247 4.88 -16.04 7.09
N THR A 248 5.85 -16.62 6.36
CA THR A 248 7.11 -15.94 6.06
C THR A 248 6.89 -14.65 5.26
N GLN A 249 5.90 -14.63 4.38
CA GLN A 249 5.50 -13.40 3.70
C GLN A 249 4.97 -12.33 4.69
N ALA A 250 4.14 -12.71 5.67
CA ALA A 250 3.67 -11.78 6.68
C ALA A 250 4.82 -11.27 7.57
N GLU A 251 5.68 -12.17 8.06
CA GLU A 251 6.88 -11.82 8.85
C GLU A 251 7.80 -10.86 8.10
N LYS A 252 8.00 -11.08 6.79
CA LYS A 252 8.78 -10.19 5.94
C LYS A 252 8.12 -8.81 5.79
N ILE A 253 6.81 -8.75 5.59
CA ILE A 253 6.10 -7.47 5.51
C ILE A 253 6.23 -6.73 6.84
N ILE A 254 6.00 -7.40 7.98
CA ILE A 254 6.09 -6.82 9.32
C ILE A 254 7.48 -6.23 9.58
N SER A 255 8.56 -6.89 9.19
CA SER A 255 9.92 -6.33 9.36
C SER A 255 10.22 -5.17 8.42
N LYS A 256 9.66 -5.19 7.20
CA LYS A 256 9.94 -4.16 6.18
C LYS A 256 9.16 -2.87 6.35
N VAL A 257 7.93 -2.92 6.88
CA VAL A 257 7.11 -1.71 7.06
C VAL A 257 7.74 -0.70 8.01
N LEU A 258 8.56 -1.18 8.96
CA LEU A 258 9.34 -0.35 9.87
C LEU A 258 10.27 0.64 9.15
N TYR A 259 10.73 0.27 7.95
CA TYR A 259 11.61 1.10 7.12
C TYR A 259 10.88 1.77 5.96
N GLY A 260 9.54 1.76 5.96
CA GLY A 260 8.73 2.35 4.90
C GLY A 260 8.61 1.48 3.65
N GLU A 261 8.91 0.18 3.73
CA GLU A 261 8.82 -0.75 2.61
C GLU A 261 7.68 -1.78 2.80
N PHE A 262 6.99 -2.14 1.71
CA PHE A 262 5.98 -3.20 1.73
C PHE A 262 6.21 -4.19 0.59
N ASN A 263 6.82 -5.36 0.88
CA ASN A 263 7.13 -6.39 -0.11
C ASN A 263 7.28 -7.82 0.41
#